data_AF-A0A6J5WVC4-F1
#
_entry.id   AF-A0A6J5WVC4-F1
#
_cell.length_a   1.000
_cell.length_b   1.000
_cell.length_c   1.000
_cell.angle_alpha   90.00
_cell.angle_beta   90.00
_cell.angle_gamma   90.00
#
_symmetry.space_group_name_H-M   'P 1'
#
loop_
_entity.id
_entity.type
_entity.pdbx_description
1 polymer ?
#
loop_
_entity_poly.entity_id
_entity_poly.type
_entity_poly.pdbx_seq_one_letter_code
_entity_poly.pdbx_strand_id
1 'polypeptide(L)'
;MESLHQQPMSLLSALDFIVAKMTIRLGFELKEFEVEVYSLRLNSWRRISAVPPYVSVSEDECAFLNGVVYWSTREPFQGSTFILSFDFGSEEFRRIMLPHEVRIMLHHERTSFRHIHIRVFEKSLSFFHRRRQDGQPGWFYDVWVLEMDTWKKTCTPERGCLPGPLVFTGNGRFLMVMTGTFSKGPYLVLYDPEAHQTTNTGIKMMKPCGYVDAYIESLILLK
;
A
#
# COMPACT_ATOMS: atom_id res chain seq x y z
N MET A 1 -44.30 -35.94 1.97
CA MET A 1 -44.37 -34.61 2.62
C MET A 1 -43.32 -34.63 3.72
N GLU A 2 -42.05 -34.47 3.36
CA GLU A 2 -41.35 -33.17 3.24
C GLU A 2 -41.37 -32.38 4.55
N SER A 3 -40.22 -32.35 5.24
CA SER A 3 -39.46 -31.11 5.38
C SER A 3 -38.05 -31.42 5.92
N LEU A 4 -37.06 -31.42 5.02
CA LEU A 4 -35.66 -31.25 5.38
C LEU A 4 -35.49 -29.78 5.81
N HIS A 5 -35.28 -29.55 7.11
CA HIS A 5 -34.76 -28.27 7.57
C HIS A 5 -33.29 -28.17 7.16
N GLN A 6 -33.05 -27.53 6.02
CA GLN A 6 -31.77 -26.91 5.71
C GLN A 6 -31.55 -25.78 6.72
N GLN A 7 -30.53 -25.94 7.57
CA GLN A 7 -29.98 -24.82 8.33
C GLN A 7 -29.43 -23.78 7.34
N PRO A 8 -29.60 -22.47 7.59
CA PRO A 8 -28.99 -21.45 6.75
C PRO A 8 -27.47 -21.52 6.94
N MET A 9 -26.72 -21.70 5.83
CA MET A 9 -25.28 -21.46 5.80
C MET A 9 -25.01 -20.08 6.40
N SER A 10 -24.24 -20.04 7.48
CA SER A 10 -23.76 -18.79 8.06
C SER A 10 -23.02 -17.99 6.99
N LEU A 11 -23.29 -16.69 6.86
CA LEU A 11 -22.63 -15.75 5.92
C LEU A 11 -21.08 -15.76 5.99
N LEU A 12 -20.49 -16.38 7.03
CA LEU A 12 -19.05 -16.65 7.13
C LEU A 12 -18.54 -17.69 6.10
N SER A 13 -19.41 -18.51 5.49
CA SER A 13 -19.00 -19.50 4.48
C SER A 13 -18.66 -18.89 3.12
N ALA A 14 -18.79 -17.57 2.95
CA ALA A 14 -18.56 -16.86 1.70
C ALA A 14 -17.26 -16.05 1.67
N LEU A 15 -16.56 -15.91 2.81
CA LEU A 15 -15.26 -15.23 2.85
C LEU A 15 -14.14 -16.25 2.85
N ASP A 16 -13.76 -16.70 1.66
CA ASP A 16 -12.48 -17.36 1.45
C ASP A 16 -11.38 -16.29 1.62
N PHE A 17 -10.84 -16.13 2.83
CA PHE A 17 -9.61 -15.34 2.96
C PHE A 17 -8.45 -16.15 2.39
N ILE A 18 -7.72 -15.52 1.47
CA ILE A 18 -6.56 -16.11 0.81
C ILE A 18 -5.34 -15.29 1.20
N VAL A 19 -4.31 -15.96 1.73
CA VAL A 19 -3.03 -15.33 2.05
C VAL A 19 -2.06 -15.67 0.93
N ALA A 20 -1.44 -14.66 0.31
CA ALA A 20 -0.33 -14.88 -0.61
C ALA A 20 0.99 -14.76 0.15
N LYS A 21 1.87 -15.74 -0.06
CA LYS A 21 3.27 -15.69 0.34
C LYS A 21 4.10 -15.76 -0.93
N MET A 22 4.92 -14.72 -1.15
CA MET A 22 5.89 -14.70 -2.23
C MET A 22 7.30 -14.86 -1.63
N THR A 23 7.95 -15.97 -1.96
CA THR A 23 9.32 -16.26 -1.52
C THR A 23 10.28 -16.00 -2.66
N ILE A 24 11.34 -15.26 -2.40
CA ILE A 24 12.45 -15.06 -3.34
C ILE A 24 13.59 -15.97 -2.91
N ARG A 25 13.91 -16.97 -3.73
CA ARG A 25 15.10 -17.80 -3.55
C ARG A 25 16.24 -17.20 -4.35
N LEU A 26 17.33 -16.84 -3.68
CA LEU A 26 18.54 -16.32 -4.29
C LEU A 26 19.47 -17.49 -4.61
N GLY A 27 19.51 -17.92 -5.88
CA GLY A 27 20.57 -18.79 -6.39
C GLY A 27 21.77 -17.96 -6.85
N PHE A 28 22.94 -18.61 -7.01
CA PHE A 28 24.17 -17.96 -7.47
C PHE A 28 24.04 -17.29 -8.86
N GLU A 29 23.01 -17.64 -9.66
CA GLU A 29 22.79 -17.04 -10.99
C GLU A 29 21.35 -16.59 -11.31
N LEU A 30 20.31 -17.04 -10.57
CA LEU A 30 18.91 -16.68 -10.84
C LEU A 30 18.13 -16.43 -9.54
N LYS A 31 17.25 -15.40 -9.53
CA LYS A 31 16.18 -15.30 -8.52
C LYS A 31 15.04 -16.19 -8.99
N GLU A 32 14.75 -17.23 -8.24
CA GLU A 32 13.53 -17.99 -8.42
C GLU A 32 12.45 -17.42 -7.49
N PHE A 33 11.30 -17.10 -8.06
CA PHE A 33 10.13 -16.73 -7.29
C PHE A 33 9.25 -17.96 -7.11
N GLU A 34 8.88 -18.22 -5.86
CA GLU A 34 7.86 -19.19 -5.52
C GLU A 34 6.70 -18.45 -4.87
N VAL A 35 5.51 -18.62 -5.45
CA VAL A 35 4.29 -18.02 -4.93
C VAL A 35 3.40 -19.14 -4.42
N GLU A 36 2.99 -19.01 -3.18
CA GLU A 36 2.06 -19.93 -2.53
C GLU A 36 0.87 -19.13 -2.04
N VAL A 37 -0.31 -19.70 -2.22
CA VAL A 37 -1.55 -19.15 -1.68
C VAL A 37 -2.13 -20.11 -0.67
N TYR A 38 -2.51 -19.59 0.48
CA TYR A 38 -3.19 -20.35 1.52
C TYR A 38 -4.70 -20.17 1.35
N SER A 39 -5.41 -21.29 1.26
CA SER A 39 -6.88 -21.29 1.26
C SER A 39 -7.38 -21.68 2.63
N LEU A 40 -8.17 -20.82 3.27
CA LEU A 40 -8.84 -21.16 4.53
C LEU A 40 -9.80 -22.35 4.36
N ARG A 41 -10.58 -22.38 3.28
CA ARG A 41 -11.51 -23.47 2.98
C ARG A 41 -10.81 -24.83 2.91
N LEU A 42 -9.64 -24.86 2.27
CA LEU A 42 -8.86 -26.09 2.12
C LEU A 42 -7.85 -26.29 3.27
N ASN A 43 -7.75 -25.33 4.18
CA ASN A 43 -6.76 -25.26 5.27
C ASN A 43 -5.35 -25.70 4.82
N SER A 44 -4.90 -25.24 3.66
CA SER A 44 -3.65 -25.69 3.06
C SER A 44 -3.02 -24.64 2.17
N TRP A 45 -1.69 -24.69 2.10
CA TRP A 45 -0.90 -23.96 1.13
C TRP A 45 -0.92 -24.72 -0.19
N ARG A 46 -1.10 -23.99 -1.28
CA ARG A 46 -0.86 -24.51 -2.62
C ARG A 46 0.08 -23.58 -3.38
N ARG A 47 0.99 -24.18 -4.13
CA ARG A 47 1.84 -23.45 -5.06
C ARG A 47 1.02 -23.06 -6.28
N ILE A 48 1.24 -21.86 -6.80
CA ILE A 48 0.64 -21.39 -8.05
C ILE A 48 1.71 -21.34 -9.14
N SER A 49 1.29 -21.50 -10.39
CA SER A 49 2.19 -21.44 -11.55
C SER A 49 2.50 -20.01 -11.99
N ALA A 50 1.83 -19.00 -11.43
CA ALA A 50 2.05 -17.61 -11.75
C ALA A 50 3.45 -17.18 -11.34
N VAL A 51 4.22 -16.68 -12.31
CA VAL A 51 5.59 -16.20 -12.10
C VAL A 51 5.58 -14.68 -12.13
N PRO A 52 5.98 -13.99 -11.05
CA PRO A 52 6.12 -12.54 -11.09
C PRO A 52 7.28 -12.15 -12.02
N PRO A 53 7.25 -10.93 -12.58
CA PRO A 53 8.41 -10.40 -13.29
C PRO A 53 9.65 -10.37 -12.39
N TYR A 54 10.84 -10.44 -12.97
CA TYR A 54 12.09 -10.32 -12.21
C TYR A 54 12.23 -8.91 -11.61
N VAL A 55 11.89 -8.79 -10.32
CA VAL A 55 11.84 -7.50 -9.61
C VAL A 55 12.49 -7.56 -8.23
N SER A 56 12.83 -6.39 -7.70
CA SER A 56 12.98 -6.19 -6.26
C SER A 56 11.69 -5.59 -5.72
N VAL A 57 11.15 -6.15 -4.64
CA VAL A 57 9.90 -5.70 -4.01
C VAL A 57 10.24 -4.96 -2.71
N SER A 58 9.48 -3.91 -2.40
CA SER A 58 9.62 -3.22 -1.11
C SER A 58 9.24 -4.14 0.04
N GLU A 59 10.11 -4.26 1.04
CA GLU A 59 9.86 -5.02 2.28
C GLU A 59 8.88 -4.31 3.22
N ASP A 60 8.69 -3.00 3.01
CA ASP A 60 8.17 -2.11 4.05
C ASP A 60 6.63 -2.02 4.11
N GLU A 61 5.86 -2.38 3.07
CA GLU A 61 4.38 -2.43 3.09
C GLU A 61 3.76 -2.87 1.73
N CYS A 62 2.57 -3.50 1.77
CA CYS A 62 1.72 -3.76 0.61
C CYS A 62 0.31 -3.19 0.83
N ALA A 63 -0.44 -2.94 -0.25
CA ALA A 63 -1.84 -2.53 -0.16
C ALA A 63 -2.76 -3.64 -0.67
N PHE A 64 -3.95 -3.78 -0.09
CA PHE A 64 -4.95 -4.74 -0.53
C PHE A 64 -6.26 -4.03 -0.89
N LEU A 65 -6.75 -4.23 -2.11
CA LEU A 65 -8.00 -3.62 -2.61
C LEU A 65 -8.70 -4.60 -3.55
N ASN A 66 -9.98 -4.86 -3.31
CA ASN A 66 -10.85 -5.67 -4.18
C ASN A 66 -10.27 -7.05 -4.56
N GLY A 67 -9.65 -7.77 -3.61
CA GLY A 67 -9.08 -9.09 -3.90
C GLY A 67 -7.75 -9.03 -4.67
N VAL A 68 -7.11 -7.87 -4.72
CA VAL A 68 -5.82 -7.66 -5.36
C VAL A 68 -4.85 -7.08 -4.34
N VAL A 69 -3.63 -7.62 -4.29
CA VAL A 69 -2.53 -7.08 -3.48
C VAL A 69 -1.54 -6.34 -4.37
N TYR A 70 -1.02 -5.23 -3.87
CA TYR A 70 -0.18 -4.28 -4.60
C TYR A 70 1.13 -4.02 -3.86
N TRP A 71 2.24 -4.04 -4.59
CA TRP A 71 3.57 -3.73 -4.08
C TRP A 71 4.31 -2.70 -4.93
N SER A 72 5.14 -1.90 -4.28
CA SER A 72 6.11 -1.05 -4.96
C SER A 72 7.29 -1.91 -5.39
N THR A 73 7.67 -1.84 -6.67
CA THR A 73 8.72 -2.69 -7.23
C THR A 73 9.68 -1.90 -8.10
N ARG A 74 10.92 -2.39 -8.18
CA ARG A 74 11.96 -1.85 -9.06
C ARG A 74 12.61 -2.95 -9.87
N GLU A 75 12.80 -2.72 -11.17
CA GLU A 75 13.59 -3.61 -12.01
C GLU A 75 15.08 -3.52 -11.63
N PRO A 76 15.75 -4.63 -11.30
CA PRO A 76 17.13 -4.59 -10.79
C PRO A 76 18.15 -4.00 -11.76
N PHE A 77 17.92 -4.12 -13.07
CA PHE A 77 18.87 -3.69 -14.11
C PHE A 77 18.49 -2.36 -14.79
N GLN A 78 17.21 -2.18 -15.13
CA GLN A 78 16.73 -0.97 -15.81
C GLN A 78 16.41 0.17 -14.84
N GLY A 79 16.33 -0.15 -13.54
CA GLY A 79 16.02 0.82 -12.49
C GLY A 79 14.61 1.39 -12.56
N SER A 80 13.76 0.92 -13.47
CA SER A 80 12.38 1.36 -13.64
C SER A 80 11.54 0.96 -12.42
N THR A 81 10.72 1.90 -11.92
CA THR A 81 9.83 1.67 -10.78
C THR A 81 8.39 1.55 -11.27
N PHE A 82 7.68 0.55 -10.78
CA PHE A 82 6.27 0.30 -11.10
C PHE A 82 5.56 -0.38 -9.94
N ILE A 83 4.23 -0.39 -9.98
CA ILE A 83 3.40 -1.11 -9.02
C ILE A 83 3.14 -2.52 -9.57
N LEU A 84 3.52 -3.55 -8.83
CA LEU A 84 3.18 -4.93 -9.13
C LEU A 84 1.86 -5.25 -8.42
N SER A 85 0.91 -5.81 -9.16
CA SER A 85 -0.34 -6.34 -8.58
C SER A 85 -0.39 -7.85 -8.71
N PHE A 86 -1.02 -8.51 -7.74
CA PHE A 86 -1.41 -9.92 -7.81
C PHE A 86 -2.91 -10.05 -7.50
N ASP A 87 -3.66 -10.56 -8.46
CA ASP A 87 -5.10 -10.79 -8.35
C ASP A 87 -5.35 -12.20 -7.80
N PHE A 88 -6.03 -12.33 -6.66
CA PHE A 88 -6.30 -13.62 -6.04
C PHE A 88 -7.39 -14.44 -6.74
N GLY A 89 -8.26 -13.79 -7.52
CA GLY A 89 -9.32 -14.44 -8.27
C GLY A 89 -8.82 -15.05 -9.57
N SER A 90 -7.99 -14.31 -10.31
CA SER A 90 -7.39 -14.80 -11.56
C SER A 90 -6.02 -15.45 -11.38
N GLU A 91 -5.38 -15.28 -10.21
CA GLU A 91 -4.01 -15.71 -9.93
C GLU A 91 -2.97 -15.15 -10.91
N GLU A 92 -3.14 -13.89 -11.32
CA GLU A 92 -2.27 -13.24 -12.30
C GLU A 92 -1.50 -12.07 -11.71
N PHE A 93 -0.24 -11.92 -12.16
CA PHE A 93 0.55 -10.72 -11.92
C PHE A 93 0.34 -9.69 -13.03
N ARG A 94 0.19 -8.42 -12.66
CA ARG A 94 0.15 -7.31 -13.63
C ARG A 94 1.05 -6.17 -13.21
N ARG A 95 1.54 -5.44 -14.21
CA ARG A 95 2.34 -4.22 -14.01
C ARG A 95 1.43 -3.01 -14.17
N ILE A 96 1.43 -2.13 -13.19
CA ILE A 96 0.76 -0.84 -13.24
C ILE A 96 1.84 0.24 -13.28
N MET A 97 1.86 0.99 -14.38
CA MET A 97 2.86 2.03 -14.59
C MET A 97 2.55 3.25 -13.73
N LEU A 98 3.58 3.80 -13.08
CA LEU A 98 3.50 5.10 -12.42
C LEU A 98 3.35 6.23 -13.47
N PRO A 99 2.86 7.42 -13.07
CA PRO A 99 2.86 8.62 -13.90
C PRO A 99 4.22 8.88 -14.54
N HIS A 100 4.20 9.40 -15.77
CA HIS A 100 5.43 9.64 -16.54
C HIS A 100 6.42 10.56 -15.81
N GLU A 101 5.93 11.64 -15.19
CA GLU A 101 6.76 12.56 -14.41
C GLU A 101 7.44 11.90 -13.20
N VAL A 102 6.72 11.02 -12.49
CA VAL A 102 7.25 10.27 -11.36
C VAL A 102 8.33 9.30 -11.83
N ARG A 103 8.10 8.62 -12.95
CA ARG A 103 9.08 7.69 -13.53
C ARG A 103 10.38 8.39 -13.89
N ILE A 104 10.32 9.54 -14.56
CA ILE A 104 11.50 10.33 -14.92
C ILE A 104 12.30 10.69 -13.65
N MET A 105 11.63 11.23 -12.63
CA MET A 105 12.28 11.60 -11.37
C MET A 105 12.98 10.41 -10.71
N LEU A 106 12.30 9.27 -10.59
CA LEU A 106 12.87 8.06 -9.98
C LEU A 106 14.04 7.47 -10.78
N HIS A 107 14.05 7.62 -12.10
CA HIS A 107 15.19 7.20 -12.92
C HIS A 107 16.45 8.03 -12.63
N HIS A 108 16.31 9.34 -12.39
CA HIS A 108 17.44 10.24 -12.13
C HIS A 108 18.02 10.10 -10.72
N GLU A 109 17.19 9.81 -9.72
CA GLU A 109 17.63 9.87 -8.32
C GLU A 109 18.54 8.69 -7.88
N ARG A 110 18.74 7.63 -8.70
CA ARG A 110 19.47 6.39 -8.31
C ARG A 110 19.02 5.79 -6.96
N THR A 111 17.89 6.22 -6.41
CA THR A 111 17.49 5.96 -5.01
C THR A 111 16.58 4.74 -4.86
N SER A 112 16.55 4.22 -3.64
CA SER A 112 15.80 3.03 -3.19
C SER A 112 14.29 3.13 -3.45
N PHE A 113 13.57 2.00 -3.52
CA PHE A 113 12.09 1.92 -3.61
C PHE A 113 11.35 2.58 -2.42
N ARG A 114 12.08 3.02 -1.39
CA ARG A 114 11.61 3.80 -0.21
C ARG A 114 10.98 5.18 -0.54
N HIS A 115 10.68 5.46 -1.80
CA HIS A 115 10.09 6.73 -2.24
C HIS A 115 8.63 6.58 -2.67
N ILE A 116 8.13 5.36 -2.84
CA ILE A 116 6.73 5.09 -3.23
C ILE A 116 6.07 4.27 -2.15
N HIS A 117 5.06 4.85 -1.50
CA HIS A 117 4.26 4.19 -0.47
C HIS A 117 2.84 4.01 -0.99
N ILE A 118 2.44 2.76 -1.23
CA ILE A 118 1.13 2.42 -1.78
C ILE A 118 0.11 2.36 -0.64
N ARG A 119 -1.09 2.89 -0.89
CA ARG A 119 -2.22 2.93 0.03
C ARG A 119 -3.53 2.74 -0.72
N VAL A 120 -4.61 2.49 0.01
CA VAL A 120 -5.97 2.54 -0.51
C VAL A 120 -6.63 3.82 -0.02
N PHE A 121 -7.10 4.65 -0.95
CA PHE A 121 -7.85 5.87 -0.67
C PHE A 121 -9.31 5.66 -1.04
N GLU A 122 -10.20 5.70 -0.05
CA GLU A 122 -11.61 5.32 -0.17
C GLU A 122 -11.80 3.93 -0.78
N LYS A 123 -11.84 3.84 -2.11
CA LYS A 123 -11.98 2.60 -2.89
C LYS A 123 -11.03 2.56 -4.09
N SER A 124 -10.02 3.41 -4.09
CA SER A 124 -9.08 3.62 -5.19
C SER A 124 -7.66 3.35 -4.73
N LEU A 125 -6.84 2.81 -5.63
CA LEU A 125 -5.41 2.64 -5.38
C LEU A 125 -4.75 4.02 -5.34
N SER A 126 -3.90 4.28 -4.36
CA SER A 126 -3.13 5.52 -4.26
C SER A 126 -1.68 5.26 -3.91
N PHE A 127 -0.81 6.23 -4.19
CA PHE A 127 0.55 6.21 -3.69
C PHE A 127 1.08 7.60 -3.33
N PHE A 128 2.05 7.61 -2.41
CA PHE A 128 2.78 8.79 -1.98
C PHE A 128 4.18 8.75 -2.57
N HIS A 129 4.53 9.78 -3.33
CA HIS A 129 5.86 9.94 -3.91
C HIS A 129 6.69 10.95 -3.13
N ARG A 130 7.80 10.48 -2.55
CA ARG A 130 8.77 11.33 -1.85
C ARG A 130 9.73 11.99 -2.85
N ARG A 131 9.71 13.32 -2.93
CA ARG A 131 10.60 14.12 -3.79
C ARG A 131 11.39 15.18 -3.04
N ARG A 132 12.50 15.61 -3.61
CA ARG A 132 13.17 16.87 -3.25
C ARG A 132 12.63 18.00 -4.10
N GLN A 133 12.81 19.23 -3.61
CA GLN A 133 12.56 20.44 -4.38
C GLN A 133 13.81 21.30 -4.34
N ASP A 134 14.24 21.76 -5.52
CA ASP A 134 15.47 22.55 -5.64
C ASP A 134 15.41 23.81 -4.79
N GLY A 135 16.52 24.09 -4.10
CA GLY A 135 16.63 25.24 -3.20
C GLY A 135 15.83 25.14 -1.90
N GLN A 136 15.10 24.04 -1.64
CA GLN A 136 14.31 23.86 -0.43
C GLN A 136 14.84 22.71 0.45
N PRO A 137 15.13 22.95 1.75
CA PRO A 137 15.57 21.89 2.63
C PRO A 137 14.39 20.98 3.03
N GLY A 138 14.55 19.66 2.90
CA GLY A 138 13.58 18.67 3.35
C GLY A 138 12.98 17.84 2.21
N TRP A 139 11.99 17.02 2.57
CA TRP A 139 11.26 16.17 1.62
C TRP A 139 9.81 16.65 1.50
N PHE A 140 9.30 16.54 0.28
CA PHE A 140 7.90 16.78 -0.08
C PHE A 140 7.28 15.47 -0.53
N TYR A 141 5.96 15.38 -0.39
CA TYR A 141 5.21 14.21 -0.84
C TYR A 141 4.17 14.65 -1.85
N ASP A 142 4.06 13.93 -2.95
CA ASP A 142 2.93 14.07 -3.86
C ASP A 142 2.01 12.87 -3.69
N VAL A 143 0.71 13.12 -3.61
CA VAL A 143 -0.34 12.10 -3.51
C VAL A 143 -0.93 11.86 -4.89
N TRP A 144 -0.95 10.60 -5.30
CA TRP A 144 -1.52 10.14 -6.55
C TRP A 144 -2.62 9.14 -6.29
N VAL A 145 -3.76 9.30 -6.97
CA VAL A 145 -4.91 8.41 -6.91
C VAL A 145 -5.19 7.86 -8.30
N LEU A 146 -5.42 6.55 -8.41
CA LEU A 146 -5.79 5.89 -9.65
C LEU A 146 -7.30 5.99 -9.83
N GLU A 147 -7.74 6.71 -10.85
CA GLU A 147 -9.16 6.89 -11.19
C GLU A 147 -9.38 6.54 -12.65
N MET A 148 -10.29 5.60 -12.94
CA MET A 148 -10.61 5.18 -14.32
C MET A 148 -9.34 4.90 -15.15
N ASP A 149 -8.41 4.12 -14.58
CA ASP A 149 -7.11 3.76 -15.16
C ASP A 149 -6.14 4.93 -15.42
N THR A 150 -6.45 6.12 -14.91
CA THR A 150 -5.60 7.31 -15.03
C THR A 150 -5.16 7.80 -13.66
N TRP A 151 -3.87 8.09 -13.51
CA TRP A 151 -3.35 8.70 -12.30
C TRP A 151 -3.66 10.18 -12.23
N LYS A 152 -4.29 10.61 -11.15
CA LYS A 152 -4.50 12.02 -10.82
C LYS A 152 -3.70 12.40 -9.59
N LYS A 153 -3.05 13.57 -9.66
CA LYS A 153 -2.33 14.16 -8.53
C LYS A 153 -3.31 14.97 -7.70
N THR A 154 -3.57 14.53 -6.47
CA THR A 154 -4.64 15.11 -5.64
C THR A 154 -4.12 16.13 -4.64
N CYS A 155 -2.89 15.99 -4.14
CA CYS A 155 -2.31 17.00 -3.24
C CYS A 155 -0.80 16.86 -2.98
N THR A 156 -0.16 17.91 -2.43
CA THR A 156 1.18 17.88 -1.84
C THR A 156 1.08 18.30 -0.35
N PRO A 157 1.20 17.38 0.63
CA PRO A 157 1.28 17.75 2.03
C PRO A 157 2.44 18.72 2.31
N GLU A 158 2.25 19.58 3.30
CA GLU A 158 3.28 20.54 3.72
C GLU A 158 4.57 19.85 4.22
N ARG A 159 5.64 20.66 4.26
CA ARG A 159 7.03 20.28 4.53
C ARG A 159 7.20 19.39 5.77
N GLY A 160 8.01 18.33 5.65
CA GLY A 160 8.48 17.54 6.80
C GLY A 160 7.61 16.33 7.17
N CYS A 161 6.66 15.95 6.32
CA CYS A 161 5.94 14.69 6.49
C CYS A 161 6.91 13.49 6.48
N LEU A 162 6.62 12.47 7.29
CA LEU A 162 7.16 11.13 7.08
C LEU A 162 6.38 10.45 5.95
N PRO A 163 6.93 9.38 5.35
CA PRO A 163 6.27 8.73 4.24
C PRO A 163 4.90 8.15 4.63
N GLY A 164 3.87 8.71 4.00
CA GLY A 164 2.52 8.17 3.97
C GLY A 164 1.58 8.70 5.05
N PRO A 165 0.29 8.88 4.75
CA PRO A 165 -0.72 8.92 5.76
C PRO A 165 -0.76 7.54 6.39
N LEU A 166 -0.88 7.59 7.70
CA LEU A 166 -1.15 6.45 8.53
C LEU A 166 -2.55 5.94 8.28
N VAL A 167 -3.53 6.85 8.24
CA VAL A 167 -4.95 6.52 8.15
C VAL A 167 -5.68 7.60 7.36
N PHE A 168 -6.70 7.19 6.60
CA PHE A 168 -7.68 8.09 6.02
C PHE A 168 -8.90 8.14 6.93
N THR A 169 -9.40 9.35 7.16
CA THR A 169 -10.61 9.57 7.95
C THR A 169 -11.83 9.61 7.05
N GLY A 170 -13.01 9.24 7.56
CA GLY A 170 -14.25 9.14 6.77
C GLY A 170 -14.76 10.44 6.13
N ASN A 171 -14.12 11.58 6.40
CA ASN A 171 -14.42 12.88 5.81
C ASN A 171 -13.36 13.33 4.78
N GLY A 172 -12.57 12.40 4.21
CA GLY A 172 -11.59 12.69 3.16
C GLY A 172 -10.28 13.32 3.65
N ARG A 173 -10.10 13.49 4.97
CA ARG A 173 -8.84 14.01 5.54
C ARG A 173 -7.81 12.91 5.78
N PHE A 174 -6.54 13.29 5.79
CA PHE A 174 -5.40 12.40 5.98
C PHE A 174 -4.83 12.53 7.38
N LEU A 175 -4.63 11.41 8.07
CA LEU A 175 -3.85 11.37 9.29
C LEU A 175 -2.40 11.07 8.93
N MET A 176 -1.49 12.00 9.16
CA MET A 176 -0.09 11.91 8.75
C MET A 176 0.85 12.11 9.92
N VAL A 177 2.05 11.50 9.85
CA VAL A 177 3.12 11.81 10.80
C VAL A 177 3.98 12.92 10.24
N MET A 178 4.15 13.97 11.02
CA MET A 178 5.11 15.04 10.77
C MET A 178 6.38 14.77 11.55
N THR A 179 7.53 14.97 10.90
CA THR A 179 8.80 15.08 11.61
C THR A 179 8.80 16.38 12.40
N GLY A 180 8.98 16.29 13.72
CA GLY A 180 9.23 17.47 14.54
C GLY A 180 10.68 17.88 14.52
N THR A 181 10.98 18.98 15.22
CA THR A 181 12.36 19.37 15.53
C THR A 181 13.03 18.32 16.43
N PHE A 182 14.36 18.33 16.50
CA PHE A 182 15.12 17.48 17.43
C PHE A 182 14.57 17.48 18.87
N SER A 183 13.99 18.60 19.31
CA SER A 183 13.38 18.77 20.64
C SER A 183 11.94 18.30 20.79
N LYS A 184 11.17 18.12 19.70
CA LYS A 184 9.73 17.82 19.76
C LYS A 184 9.38 16.39 19.33
N GLY A 185 10.27 15.69 18.64
CA GLY A 185 10.00 14.35 18.11
C GLY A 185 8.89 14.34 17.04
N PRO A 186 8.61 13.20 16.39
CA PRO A 186 7.50 13.12 15.44
C PRO A 186 6.15 13.31 16.13
N TYR A 187 5.17 13.86 15.41
CA TYR A 187 3.81 14.11 15.92
C TYR A 187 2.78 13.91 14.81
N LEU A 188 1.53 13.70 15.21
CA LEU A 188 0.45 13.33 14.31
C LEU A 188 -0.39 14.57 13.93
N VAL A 189 -0.68 14.73 12.64
CA VAL A 189 -1.50 15.81 12.11
C VAL A 189 -2.63 15.26 11.24
N LEU A 190 -3.75 15.98 11.23
CA LEU A 190 -4.84 15.77 10.30
C LEU A 190 -4.74 16.80 9.16
N TYR A 191 -4.62 16.35 7.92
CA TYR A 191 -4.51 17.19 6.75
C TYR A 191 -5.79 17.17 5.94
N ASP A 192 -6.27 18.36 5.58
CA ASP A 192 -7.44 18.56 4.74
C ASP A 192 -6.98 18.84 3.30
N PRO A 193 -7.24 17.92 2.33
CA PRO A 193 -6.84 18.13 0.94
C PRO A 193 -7.54 19.32 0.30
N GLU A 194 -8.82 19.55 0.63
CA GLU A 194 -9.63 20.57 -0.02
C GLU A 194 -9.24 21.96 0.46
N ALA A 195 -9.02 22.10 1.78
CA ALA A 195 -8.61 23.38 2.37
C ALA A 195 -7.09 23.61 2.31
N HIS A 196 -6.30 22.60 1.95
CA HIS A 196 -4.84 22.57 2.06
C HIS A 196 -4.33 22.96 3.46
N GLN A 197 -5.01 22.53 4.53
CA GLN A 197 -4.68 22.89 5.91
C GLN A 197 -4.31 21.69 6.77
N THR A 198 -3.36 21.89 7.68
CA THR A 198 -2.97 20.90 8.69
C THR A 198 -3.51 21.29 10.06
N THR A 199 -4.13 20.32 10.76
CA THR A 199 -4.59 20.45 12.15
C THR A 199 -3.75 19.54 13.03
N ASN A 200 -3.14 20.08 14.07
CA ASN A 200 -2.40 19.28 15.04
C ASN A 200 -3.37 18.46 15.91
N THR A 201 -3.13 17.15 16.02
CA THR A 201 -3.97 16.27 16.83
C THR A 201 -3.59 16.27 18.31
N GLY A 202 -2.45 16.85 18.67
CA GLY A 202 -1.86 16.80 20.02
C GLY A 202 -1.12 15.50 20.34
N ILE A 203 -1.17 14.50 19.45
CA ILE A 203 -0.55 13.19 19.67
C ILE A 203 0.92 13.24 19.28
N LYS A 204 1.80 12.98 20.27
CA LYS A 204 3.25 12.84 20.07
C LYS A 204 3.59 11.38 19.80
N MET A 205 4.53 11.16 18.89
CA MET A 205 5.07 9.85 18.58
C MET A 205 6.49 9.70 19.10
N MET A 206 6.82 8.56 19.70
CA MET A 206 8.16 8.31 20.24
C MET A 206 9.19 7.97 19.16
N LYS A 207 8.78 7.31 18.06
CA LYS A 207 9.66 6.93 16.94
C LYS A 207 8.88 6.90 15.63
N PRO A 208 9.54 7.16 14.48
CA PRO A 208 8.92 7.12 13.13
C PRO A 208 8.54 5.70 12.64
N CYS A 209 8.36 4.73 13.54
CA CYS A 209 8.24 3.30 13.22
C CYS A 209 6.90 2.71 13.70
N GLY A 210 5.81 3.49 13.66
CA GLY A 210 4.49 3.02 14.07
C GLY A 210 3.67 2.60 12.87
N TYR A 211 3.25 1.33 12.82
CA TYR A 211 2.10 0.92 12.02
C TYR A 211 0.86 1.53 12.68
N VAL A 212 0.08 2.27 11.92
CA VAL A 212 -1.19 2.81 12.36
C VAL A 212 -2.18 2.46 11.27
N ASP A 213 -3.24 1.77 11.67
CA ASP A 213 -4.31 1.36 10.78
C ASP A 213 -5.63 1.97 11.25
N ALA A 214 -6.56 2.14 10.32
CA ALA A 214 -7.89 2.58 10.62
C ALA A 214 -8.61 1.42 11.30
N TYR A 215 -8.83 1.51 12.62
CA TYR A 215 -9.74 0.57 13.26
C TYR A 215 -11.17 0.86 12.77
N ILE A 216 -11.68 -0.03 11.93
CA ILE A 216 -13.09 -0.07 11.58
C ILE A 216 -13.74 -1.06 12.55
N GLU A 217 -14.68 -0.58 13.38
CA GLU A 217 -15.50 -1.45 14.21
C GLU A 217 -16.25 -2.43 13.31
N SER A 218 -15.86 -3.70 13.39
CA SER A 218 -16.61 -4.79 12.79
C SER A 218 -17.57 -5.30 13.85
N LEU A 219 -18.86 -5.00 13.71
CA LEU A 219 -19.93 -5.59 14.51
C LEU A 219 -20.10 -7.06 14.10
N ILE A 220 -19.13 -7.91 14.46
CA ILE A 220 -19.32 -9.35 14.42
C ILE A 220 -19.54 -9.79 15.86
N LEU A 221 -20.81 -9.99 16.20
CA LEU A 221 -21.19 -10.68 17.42
C LEU A 221 -20.69 -12.13 17.30
N LEU A 222 -19.55 -12.44 17.92
CA LEU A 222 -19.13 -13.81 18.11
C LEU A 222 -20.15 -14.48 19.03
N LYS A 223 -20.88 -15.47 18.50
CA LYS A 223 -21.72 -16.39 19.27
C LYS A 223 -20.97 -17.68 19.51
#